data_AF-A0A1G1VQE2-F1
#
_entry.id   AF-A0A1G1VQE2-F1
#
_cell.length_a   1.000
_cell.length_b   1.000
_cell.length_c   1.000
_cell.angle_alpha   90.00
_cell.angle_beta   90.00
_cell.angle_gamma   90.00
#
_symmetry.space_group_name_H-M   'P 1'
#
loop_
_entity.id
_entity.type
_entity.pdbx_description
1 polymer ?
#
loop_
_entity_poly.entity_id
_entity_poly.type
_entity_poly.pdbx_seq_one_letter_code
_entity_poly.pdbx_strand_id
1 'polypeptide(L)'
;MAEFPTNISEYFSLGGSRTAQNAFESQGITIFSIISVIIKNLYVLVGIILLIMIFVGGLGMILNAGNPEAAKSSNKTMTSAVMGFAILIAAYWLVKIVQIIFGIEILNPAGGAP
;
A
#
# COMPACT_ATOMS: atom_id res chain seq x y z
N MET A 1 11.85 5.13 -60.48
CA MET A 1 11.60 3.72 -60.08
C MET A 1 11.54 3.74 -58.57
N ALA A 2 10.36 3.55 -57.96
CA ALA A 2 10.20 3.63 -56.51
C ALA A 2 10.76 2.34 -55.89
N GLU A 3 11.75 2.47 -55.01
CA GLU A 3 12.36 1.35 -54.31
C GLU A 3 11.33 0.78 -53.34
N PHE A 4 10.92 -0.47 -53.55
CA PHE A 4 10.10 -1.18 -52.58
C PHE A 4 11.02 -1.56 -51.40
N PRO A 5 10.77 -1.06 -50.19
CA PRO A 5 11.62 -1.36 -49.04
C PRO A 5 11.61 -2.88 -48.79
N THR A 6 12.77 -3.51 -48.95
CA THR A 6 12.97 -4.96 -48.82
C THR A 6 13.09 -5.43 -47.37
N ASN A 7 13.05 -4.50 -46.41
CA ASN A 7 13.20 -4.78 -44.98
C ASN A 7 11.83 -4.90 -44.32
N ILE A 8 11.38 -6.14 -44.23
CA ILE A 8 10.12 -6.54 -43.61
C ILE A 8 10.03 -6.11 -42.12
N SER A 9 11.16 -5.85 -41.47
CA SER A 9 11.25 -5.33 -40.10
C SER A 9 10.64 -3.94 -39.92
N GLU A 10 10.57 -3.13 -40.98
CA GLU A 10 10.06 -1.76 -40.92
C GLU A 10 8.51 -1.74 -40.86
N TYR A 11 7.87 -2.75 -41.45
CA TYR A 11 6.42 -2.96 -41.40
C TYR A 11 5.96 -3.78 -40.19
N PHE A 12 6.87 -4.50 -39.53
CA PHE A 12 6.60 -5.21 -38.28
C PHE A 12 6.91 -4.35 -37.05
N SER A 13 6.86 -3.02 -37.17
CA SER A 13 6.68 -2.15 -36.01
C SER A 13 5.21 -2.12 -35.63
N LEU A 14 4.72 -3.21 -34.99
CA LEU A 14 3.44 -3.17 -34.28
C LEU A 14 3.57 -2.10 -33.20
N GLY A 15 2.81 -1.01 -33.36
CA GLY A 15 2.84 0.15 -32.49
C GLY A 15 2.97 -0.24 -31.01
N GLY A 16 4.06 0.21 -30.40
CA GLY A 16 4.24 0.14 -28.96
C GLY A 16 4.73 -1.20 -28.44
N SER A 17 6.04 -1.42 -28.54
CA SER A 17 6.83 -2.13 -27.51
C SER A 17 6.76 -1.45 -26.13
N ARG A 18 5.76 -0.58 -25.87
CA ARG A 18 5.56 0.20 -24.63
C ARG A 18 4.36 -0.26 -23.80
N THR A 19 3.61 -1.27 -24.23
CA THR A 19 2.54 -1.86 -23.40
C THR A 19 2.65 -3.36 -23.20
N ALA A 20 3.44 -4.09 -24.00
CA ALA A 20 3.82 -5.46 -23.65
C ALA A 20 4.89 -5.48 -22.53
N GLN A 21 5.85 -4.56 -22.52
CA GLN A 21 6.85 -4.52 -21.44
C GLN A 21 6.21 -4.28 -20.07
N ASN A 22 5.21 -3.38 -20.03
CA ASN A 22 4.44 -3.09 -18.81
C ASN A 22 3.36 -4.16 -18.49
N ALA A 23 2.98 -5.04 -19.43
CA ALA A 23 2.00 -6.10 -19.20
C ALA A 23 2.63 -7.49 -18.96
N PHE A 24 3.87 -7.71 -19.39
CA PHE A 24 4.63 -8.94 -19.16
C PHE A 24 5.62 -8.85 -17.97
N GLU A 25 5.94 -7.66 -17.46
CA GLU A 25 6.59 -7.50 -16.14
C GLU A 25 5.65 -7.81 -14.96
N SER A 26 4.38 -8.13 -15.22
CA SER A 26 3.40 -8.57 -14.20
C SER A 26 3.18 -10.09 -14.17
N GLN A 27 4.05 -10.91 -14.76
CA GLN A 27 3.92 -12.38 -14.72
C GLN A 27 5.13 -13.13 -14.14
N GLY A 28 6.09 -12.41 -13.54
CA GLY A 28 6.87 -13.01 -12.47
C GLY A 28 6.09 -12.84 -11.18
N ILE A 29 5.61 -13.92 -10.57
CA ILE A 29 5.26 -13.93 -9.14
C ILE A 29 6.58 -13.71 -8.39
N THR A 30 7.04 -12.46 -8.39
CA THR A 30 8.20 -12.05 -7.62
C THR A 30 7.71 -11.89 -6.18
N ILE A 31 8.47 -12.40 -5.22
CA ILE A 31 8.15 -12.33 -3.78
C ILE A 31 7.70 -10.91 -3.37
N PHE A 32 8.32 -9.89 -3.96
CA PHE A 32 8.02 -8.48 -3.74
C PHE A 32 6.60 -8.05 -4.18
N SER A 33 6.05 -8.63 -5.26
CA SER A 33 4.70 -8.29 -5.75
C SER A 33 3.62 -8.81 -4.80
N ILE A 34 3.75 -10.06 -4.33
CA ILE A 34 2.84 -10.64 -3.32
C ILE A 34 2.89 -9.80 -2.04
N ILE A 35 4.09 -9.46 -1.58
CA ILE A 35 4.30 -8.65 -0.38
C ILE A 35 3.67 -7.27 -0.53
N SER A 36 3.82 -6.58 -1.66
CA SER A 36 3.21 -5.26 -1.89
C SER A 36 1.68 -5.32 -1.81
N VAL A 37 1.06 -6.33 -2.45
CA VAL A 37 -0.41 -6.52 -2.40
C VAL A 37 -0.89 -6.79 -0.97
N ILE A 38 -0.19 -7.64 -0.22
CA ILE A 38 -0.52 -7.93 1.19
C ILE A 38 -0.39 -6.66 2.02
N ILE A 39 0.72 -5.92 1.91
CA ILE A 39 0.97 -4.70 2.67
C ILE A 39 -0.13 -3.66 2.37
N LYS A 40 -0.46 -3.43 1.09
CA LYS A 40 -1.51 -2.48 0.70
C LYS A 40 -2.86 -2.86 1.30
N ASN A 41 -3.26 -4.13 1.21
CA ASN A 41 -4.53 -4.59 1.77
C ASN A 41 -4.54 -4.51 3.31
N LEU A 42 -3.40 -4.80 3.94
CA LEU A 42 -3.21 -4.68 5.38
C LEU A 42 -3.37 -3.24 5.85
N TYR A 43 -2.80 -2.25 5.16
CA TYR A 43 -2.98 -0.84 5.50
C TYR A 43 -4.45 -0.42 5.47
N VAL A 44 -5.21 -0.87 4.47
CA VAL A 44 -6.67 -0.60 4.39
C VAL A 44 -7.40 -1.26 5.56
N LEU A 45 -7.13 -2.55 5.81
CA LEU A 45 -7.76 -3.30 6.89
C LEU A 45 -7.48 -2.65 8.25
N VAL A 46 -6.23 -2.29 8.50
CA VAL A 46 -5.83 -1.64 9.75
C VAL A 46 -6.48 -0.28 9.87
N GLY A 47 -6.55 0.53 8.81
CA GLY A 47 -7.24 1.83 8.85
C GLY A 47 -8.70 1.70 9.29
N ILE A 48 -9.41 0.67 8.81
CA ILE A 48 -10.78 0.38 9.21
C ILE A 48 -10.85 -0.04 10.69
N ILE A 49 -9.98 -0.96 11.13
CA ILE A 49 -9.94 -1.41 12.53
C ILE A 49 -9.66 -0.24 13.48
N LEU A 50 -8.72 0.63 13.11
CA LEU A 50 -8.30 1.77 13.91
C LEU A 50 -9.44 2.80 14.03
N LEU A 51 -10.17 3.03 12.95
CA LEU A 51 -11.38 3.84 12.96
C LEU A 51 -12.41 3.26 13.95
N ILE A 52 -12.73 1.96 13.85
CA ILE A 52 -13.68 1.31 14.76
C ILE A 52 -13.22 1.42 16.22
N MET A 53 -11.93 1.18 16.51
CA MET A 53 -11.39 1.31 17.87
C MET A 53 -11.50 2.73 18.43
N ILE A 54 -11.25 3.76 17.62
CA ILE A 54 -11.41 5.15 18.04
C ILE A 54 -12.88 5.45 18.34
N PHE A 55 -13.81 5.00 17.50
CA PHE A 55 -15.25 5.20 17.74
C PHE A 55 -15.72 4.47 19.00
N VAL A 56 -15.39 3.18 19.15
CA VAL A 56 -15.83 2.37 20.31
C VAL A 56 -15.14 2.84 21.59
N GLY A 57 -13.84 3.14 21.54
CA GLY A 57 -13.07 3.64 22.68
C GLY A 57 -13.51 5.04 23.09
N GLY A 58 -13.68 5.94 22.13
CA GLY A 58 -14.11 7.33 22.36
C GLY A 58 -15.53 7.44 22.87
N LEU A 59 -16.49 6.78 22.20
CA LEU A 59 -17.88 6.74 22.68
C LEU A 59 -17.98 6.01 24.02
N GLY A 60 -17.24 4.92 24.19
CA GLY A 60 -17.17 4.20 25.46
C GLY A 60 -16.67 5.08 26.60
N MET A 61 -15.68 5.95 26.36
CA MET A 61 -15.16 6.85 27.39
C MET A 61 -16.19 7.89 27.84
N ILE A 62 -17.03 8.37 26.91
CA ILE A 62 -18.12 9.32 27.20
C ILE A 62 -19.28 8.62 27.92
N LEU A 63 -19.73 7.48 27.40
CA LEU A 63 -20.86 6.72 27.93
C LEU A 63 -20.56 6.12 29.31
N ASN A 64 -19.31 5.73 29.56
CA ASN A 64 -18.88 5.10 30.81
C ASN A 64 -18.33 6.09 31.84
N ALA A 65 -18.43 7.41 31.62
CA ALA A 65 -17.91 8.42 32.53
C ALA A 65 -18.45 8.33 33.97
N GLY A 66 -19.61 7.69 34.17
CA GLY A 66 -20.21 7.44 35.49
C GLY A 66 -19.83 6.11 36.15
N ASN A 67 -19.12 5.19 35.47
CA ASN A 67 -18.71 3.89 36.02
C ASN A 67 -17.17 3.74 35.97
N PRO A 68 -16.48 3.72 37.12
CA PRO A 68 -15.01 3.65 37.17
C PRO A 68 -14.41 2.39 36.54
N GLU A 69 -15.10 1.24 36.57
CA GLU A 69 -14.60 0.01 35.92
C GLU A 69 -14.64 0.13 34.39
N ALA A 70 -15.75 0.62 33.87
CA ALA A 70 -15.94 0.75 32.43
C ALA A 70 -15.08 1.88 31.85
N ALA A 71 -14.86 2.97 32.61
CA ALA A 71 -13.90 4.01 32.25
C ALA A 71 -12.45 3.47 32.18
N LYS A 72 -12.05 2.58 33.09
CA LYS A 72 -10.72 1.96 33.07
C LYS A 72 -10.55 1.05 31.84
N SER A 73 -11.59 0.33 31.46
CA SER A 73 -11.63 -0.47 30.23
C SER A 73 -11.50 0.40 28.96
N SER A 74 -12.27 1.48 28.86
CA SER A 74 -12.20 2.42 27.72
C SER A 74 -10.83 3.07 27.58
N ASN A 75 -10.18 3.44 28.68
CA ASN A 75 -8.81 3.95 28.67
C ASN A 75 -7.79 2.94 28.13
N LYS A 76 -7.93 1.66 28.51
CA LYS A 76 -7.09 0.58 27.99
C LYS A 76 -7.28 0.41 26.48
N THR A 77 -8.52 0.42 26.01
CA THR A 77 -8.86 0.35 24.58
C THR A 77 -8.27 1.54 23.81
N MET A 78 -8.44 2.76 24.32
CA MET A 78 -7.87 3.97 23.70
C MET A 78 -6.34 3.89 23.63
N THR A 79 -5.69 3.48 24.72
CA THR A 79 -4.22 3.33 24.74
C THR A 79 -3.76 2.28 23.72
N SER A 80 -4.48 1.16 23.58
CA SER A 80 -4.15 0.14 22.57
C SER A 80 -4.35 0.65 21.14
N ALA A 81 -5.37 1.48 20.89
CA ALA A 81 -5.62 2.10 19.60
C ALA A 81 -4.49 3.09 19.23
N VAL A 82 -4.08 3.92 20.19
CA VAL A 82 -2.95 4.86 20.03
C VAL A 82 -1.64 4.10 19.80
N MET A 83 -1.41 3.01 20.53
CA MET A 83 -0.22 2.17 20.34
C MET A 83 -0.20 1.54 18.93
N GLY A 84 -1.33 1.01 18.47
CA GLY A 84 -1.48 0.48 17.11
C GLY A 84 -1.21 1.55 16.04
N PHE A 85 -1.68 2.78 16.27
CA PHE A 85 -1.41 3.91 15.38
C PHE A 85 0.08 4.28 15.34
N ALA A 86 0.74 4.33 16.50
CA ALA A 86 2.18 4.59 16.57
C ALA A 86 3.00 3.54 15.81
N ILE A 87 2.62 2.26 15.90
CA ILE A 87 3.26 1.17 15.16
C ILE A 87 3.11 1.37 13.65
N LEU A 88 1.96 1.84 13.15
CA LEU A 88 1.77 2.11 11.72
C LEU A 88 2.67 3.23 11.22
N ILE A 89 2.80 4.30 11.99
CA ILE A 89 3.72 5.38 11.64
C ILE A 89 5.14 4.81 11.56
N ALA A 90 5.59 4.07 12.57
CA ALA A 90 6.91 3.45 12.57
C ALA A 90 7.11 2.49 11.38
N ALA A 91 6.11 1.69 11.04
CA ALA A 91 6.14 0.78 9.89
C ALA A 91 6.28 1.55 8.56
N TYR A 92 5.61 2.70 8.41
CA TYR A 92 5.76 3.55 7.23
C TYR A 92 7.20 4.04 7.06
N TRP A 93 7.83 4.49 8.16
CA TRP A 93 9.25 4.90 8.13
C TRP A 93 10.18 3.74 7.75
N LEU A 94 9.94 2.55 8.30
CA LEU A 94 10.72 1.35 7.94
C LEU A 94 10.59 1.02 6.45
N VAL A 95 9.37 0.99 5.91
CA VAL A 95 9.15 0.74 4.48
C VAL A 95 9.82 1.82 3.63
N LYS A 96 9.75 3.09 4.03
CA LYS A 96 10.42 4.19 3.31
C LYS A 96 11.94 4.02 3.25
N ILE A 97 12.57 3.64 4.35
CA ILE A 97 14.03 3.39 4.38
C ILE A 97 14.39 2.24 3.42
N VAL A 98 13.60 1.16 3.42
CA VAL A 98 13.79 0.03 2.49
C VAL A 98 13.63 0.49 1.03
N GLN A 99 12.63 1.33 0.71
CA GLN A 99 12.46 1.85 -0.65
C GLN A 99 13.69 2.65 -1.13
N ILE A 100 14.27 3.47 -0.26
CA ILE A 100 15.45 4.30 -0.59
C ILE A 100 16.67 3.41 -0.87
N ILE A 101 16.87 2.36 -0.07
CA ILE A 101 18.04 1.47 -0.20
C ILE A 101 17.93 0.58 -1.45
N PHE A 102 16.73 0.06 -1.72
CA PHE A 102 16.51 -0.90 -2.81
C PHE A 102 16.04 -0.24 -4.12
N GLY A 103 15.73 1.05 -4.13
CA GLY A 103 15.27 1.79 -5.30
C GLY A 103 13.92 1.33 -5.86
N ILE A 104 13.11 0.63 -5.07
CA ILE A 104 11.82 0.06 -5.49
C ILE A 104 10.64 0.82 -4.85
N GLU A 105 9.62 1.14 -5.64
CA GLU A 105 8.42 1.81 -5.16
C GLU A 105 7.35 0.79 -4.73
N ILE A 106 7.37 0.39 -3.46
CA ILE A 106 6.46 -0.64 -2.91
C ILE A 106 5.04 -0.07 -2.65
N LEU A 107 4.90 1.25 -2.49
CA LEU A 107 3.68 1.89 -1.99
C LEU A 107 2.86 2.63 -3.08
N ASN A 108 3.39 2.86 -4.28
CA ASN A 108 2.70 3.57 -5.35
C ASN A 108 3.22 3.19 -6.76
N PRO A 109 2.72 2.13 -7.41
CA PRO A 109 3.13 1.77 -8.77
C PRO A 109 2.54 2.67 -9.87
N ALA A 110 1.95 3.84 -9.53
CA ALA A 110 1.33 4.76 -10.47
C ALA A 110 1.92 6.16 -10.29
N GLY A 111 3.07 6.42 -10.92
CA GLY A 111 3.68 7.75 -10.84
C GLY A 111 5.04 7.92 -11.49
N GLY A 112 5.10 7.81 -12.82
CA GLY A 112 5.98 8.68 -13.63
C GLY A 112 7.44 8.27 -13.80
N ALA A 113 7.69 7.37 -14.76
CA ALA A 113 8.87 7.51 -15.60
C ALA A 113 8.57 8.58 -16.69
N PRO A 114 9.50 9.47 -17.04
CA PRO A 114 9.69 9.83 -18.45
C PRO A 114 10.18 8.60 -19.25
#